data_AF-A0A7Y0WM02-F1
#
_entry.id   AF-A0A7Y0WM02-F1
#
_cell.length_a   1.000
_cell.length_b   1.000
_cell.length_c   1.000
_cell.angle_alpha   90.00
_cell.angle_beta   90.00
_cell.angle_gamma   90.00
#
_symmetry.space_group_name_H-M   'P 1'
#
loop_
_entity.id
_entity.type
_entity.pdbx_description
1 polymer ?
#
loop_
_entity_poly.entity_id
_entity_poly.type
_entity_poly.pdbx_seq_one_letter_code
_entity_poly.pdbx_strand_id
1 'polypeptide(L)'
;MTVNVSLLLRAHGISVLTGQRRLAALIELGSPLGMVDQDGVNFVVQLKDGKLIYSEAAIGQCLSIPVHRTLIEPLIINATAGQKLELRPIPMDRIPSADPVEWLSFVGIHVPGAELNEIEQRRLQKYMKLHRTEAVTDGKSLYTLAGDRLAFCTPPQR
;
A
#
# COMPACT_ATOMS: atom_id res chain seq x y z
N MET A 1 10.55 -5.24 7.77
CA MET A 1 10.77 -4.34 6.63
C MET A 1 9.77 -3.20 6.74
N THR A 2 10.22 -1.95 6.71
CA THR A 2 9.35 -0.77 6.80
C THR A 2 8.82 -0.44 5.41
N VAL A 3 7.50 -0.30 5.23
CA VAL A 3 6.92 0.03 3.92
C VAL A 3 7.37 1.43 3.50
N ASN A 4 7.92 1.57 2.30
CA ASN A 4 8.32 2.86 1.73
C ASN A 4 7.10 3.79 1.60
N VAL A 5 7.19 5.04 2.07
CA VAL A 5 6.08 6.01 2.01
C VAL A 5 5.58 6.26 0.59
N SER A 6 6.47 6.28 -0.41
CA SER A 6 6.05 6.39 -1.80
C SER A 6 5.15 5.23 -2.22
N LEU A 7 5.47 4.02 -1.75
CA LEU A 7 4.68 2.83 -2.00
C LEU A 7 3.33 2.89 -1.29
N LEU A 8 3.31 3.36 -0.03
CA LEU A 8 2.07 3.56 0.72
C LEU A 8 1.16 4.60 0.07
N LEU A 9 1.70 5.75 -0.33
CA LEU A 9 0.93 6.78 -1.04
C LEU A 9 0.31 6.20 -2.31
N ARG A 10 1.10 5.47 -3.10
CA ARG A 10 0.62 4.81 -4.32
C ARG A 10 -0.44 3.73 -4.04
N ALA A 11 -0.32 2.98 -2.95
CA ALA A 11 -1.33 2.01 -2.51
C ALA A 11 -2.65 2.68 -2.13
N HIS A 12 -2.58 3.93 -1.66
CA HIS A 12 -3.72 4.80 -1.42
C HIS A 12 -4.15 5.62 -2.65
N GLY A 13 -3.58 5.33 -3.83
CA GLY A 13 -3.93 5.97 -5.08
C GLY A 13 -3.35 7.39 -5.25
N ILE A 14 -2.34 7.77 -4.46
CA ILE A 14 -1.67 9.06 -4.52
C ILE A 14 -0.36 8.91 -5.30
N SER A 15 -0.28 9.60 -6.45
CA SER A 15 0.92 9.67 -7.28
C SER A 15 1.49 11.07 -7.25
N VAL A 16 2.71 11.22 -6.76
CA VAL A 16 3.38 12.52 -6.67
C VAL A 16 3.91 12.93 -8.04
N LEU A 17 3.49 14.11 -8.52
CA LEU A 17 3.85 14.60 -9.85
C LEU A 17 5.25 15.23 -9.85
N THR A 18 5.58 15.97 -8.79
CA THR A 18 6.90 16.59 -8.58
C THR A 18 7.25 16.65 -7.10
N GLY A 19 8.53 16.83 -6.75
CA GLY A 19 8.92 17.03 -5.36
C GLY A 19 9.21 15.74 -4.56
N GLN A 20 9.67 14.67 -5.21
CA GLN A 20 10.08 13.41 -4.56
C GLN A 20 11.05 13.62 -3.37
N ARG A 21 11.94 14.62 -3.43
CA ARG A 21 12.84 14.98 -2.31
C ARG A 21 12.10 15.42 -1.06
N ARG A 22 10.94 16.09 -1.19
CA ARG A 22 10.10 16.50 -0.05
C ARG A 22 9.32 15.31 0.52
N LEU A 23 9.11 14.27 -0.26
CA LEU A 23 8.55 13.00 0.21
C LEU A 23 9.50 12.25 1.15
N ALA A 24 10.81 12.39 0.95
CA ALA A 24 11.82 11.85 1.87
C ALA A 24 11.70 12.49 3.26
N ALA A 25 11.32 13.77 3.35
CA ALA A 25 11.06 14.44 4.62
C ALA A 25 9.84 13.85 5.39
N LEU A 26 8.86 13.27 4.66
CA LEU A 26 7.75 12.51 5.25
C LEU A 26 8.24 11.26 5.99
N ILE A 27 9.31 10.63 5.48
CA ILE A 27 9.94 9.43 6.06
C ILE A 27 10.82 9.80 7.24
N GLU A 28 11.66 10.84 7.10
CA GLU A 28 12.69 11.17 8.09
C GLU A 28 12.15 11.88 9.33
N LEU A 29 11.06 12.63 9.23
CA LEU A 29 10.66 13.58 10.28
C LEU A 29 9.26 13.33 10.87
N GLY A 30 8.49 12.36 10.37
CA GLY A 30 7.10 12.13 10.80
C GLY A 30 6.18 13.36 10.64
N SER A 31 6.64 14.34 9.86
CA SER A 31 6.03 15.66 9.75
C SER A 31 4.89 15.63 8.72
N PRO A 32 3.78 16.33 8.98
CA PRO A 32 2.68 16.42 8.03
C PRO A 32 3.12 17.14 6.75
N LEU A 33 2.67 16.65 5.59
CA LEU A 33 2.87 17.29 4.30
C LEU A 33 1.55 17.76 3.70
N GLY A 34 1.56 19.02 3.25
CA GLY A 34 0.49 19.57 2.43
C GLY A 34 0.58 19.02 1.01
N MET A 35 -0.55 18.59 0.48
CA MET A 35 -0.72 18.10 -0.87
C MET A 35 -1.89 18.84 -1.53
N VAL A 36 -1.81 18.98 -2.85
CA VAL A 36 -2.89 19.51 -3.67
C VAL A 36 -3.16 18.53 -4.80
N ASP A 37 -4.41 18.10 -4.95
CA ASP A 37 -4.78 17.18 -6.01
C ASP A 37 -5.11 17.90 -7.33
N GLN A 38 -5.41 17.10 -8.37
CA GLN A 38 -5.74 17.60 -9.70
C GLN A 38 -6.97 18.51 -9.74
N ASP A 39 -7.85 18.43 -8.74
CA ASP A 39 -9.07 19.23 -8.63
C ASP A 39 -8.86 20.51 -7.81
N GLY A 40 -7.63 20.74 -7.34
CA GLY A 40 -7.25 21.90 -6.53
C GLY A 40 -7.57 21.76 -5.04
N VAL A 41 -7.97 20.56 -4.58
CA VAL A 41 -8.28 20.32 -3.16
C VAL A 41 -6.98 20.18 -2.39
N ASN A 42 -6.84 20.99 -1.35
CA ASN A 42 -5.71 20.92 -0.43
C ASN A 42 -6.00 19.97 0.72
N PHE A 43 -5.03 19.12 1.04
CA PHE A 43 -5.13 18.19 2.15
C PHE A 43 -3.76 17.90 2.74
N VAL A 44 -3.76 17.30 3.91
CA VAL A 44 -2.57 16.95 4.67
C VAL A 44 -2.45 15.46 4.76
N VAL A 45 -1.23 14.97 4.57
CA VAL A 45 -0.89 13.57 4.81
C VAL A 45 0.16 13.48 5.90
N GLN A 46 -0.08 12.61 6.88
CA GLN A 46 0.88 12.24 7.91
C GLN A 46 0.99 10.72 7.99
N LEU A 47 2.22 10.22 8.13
CA LEU A 47 2.45 8.81 8.45
C LEU A 47 2.55 8.65 9.97
N LYS A 48 1.64 7.87 10.55
CA LYS A 48 1.65 7.51 11.98
C LYS A 48 1.52 6.01 12.13
N ASP A 49 2.49 5.37 12.78
CA ASP A 49 2.50 3.93 13.04
C ASP A 49 2.32 3.07 11.76
N GLY A 50 2.89 3.51 10.63
CA GLY A 50 2.75 2.87 9.32
C GLY A 50 1.43 3.18 8.59
N LYS A 51 0.52 3.95 9.19
CA LYS A 51 -0.75 4.33 8.56
C LYS A 51 -0.69 5.75 8.03
N LEU A 52 -1.23 5.96 6.84
CA LEU A 52 -1.46 7.29 6.31
C LEU A 52 -2.74 7.87 6.91
N ILE A 53 -2.61 9.01 7.56
CA ILE A 53 -3.70 9.80 8.12
C ILE A 53 -3.90 11.03 7.23
N TYR A 54 -5.17 11.31 6.92
CA TYR A 54 -5.59 12.44 6.11
C TYR A 54 -6.27 13.48 7.00
N SER A 55 -6.00 14.75 6.75
CA SER A 55 -6.84 15.83 7.26
C SER A 55 -6.97 16.94 6.23
N GLU A 56 -8.12 17.60 6.21
CA GLU A 56 -8.35 18.82 5.40
C GLU A 56 -7.86 20.08 6.12
N ALA A 57 -6.97 19.91 7.10
CA ALA A 57 -6.47 21.03 7.89
C ALA A 57 -5.60 21.95 7.03
N ALA A 58 -5.78 23.26 7.20
CA ALA A 58 -4.85 24.24 6.64
C ALA A 58 -3.49 24.07 7.33
N ILE A 59 -2.53 23.47 6.63
CA ILE A 59 -1.11 23.72 6.93
C ILE A 59 -0.87 25.17 6.51
N GLY A 60 -0.15 25.95 7.32
CA GLY A 60 0.18 27.35 7.03
C GLY A 60 0.98 27.56 5.73
N GLN A 61 2.03 28.39 5.75
CA GLN A 61 2.80 28.76 4.54
C GLN A 61 3.68 27.63 3.94
N CYS A 62 3.27 26.36 4.02
CA CYS A 62 4.02 25.26 3.44
C CYS A 62 3.52 24.99 2.02
N LEU A 63 4.42 25.09 1.03
CA LEU A 63 4.08 24.84 -0.38
C LEU A 63 3.49 23.43 -0.55
N SER A 64 2.25 23.31 -1.01
CA SER A 64 1.63 22.01 -1.27
C SER A 64 2.38 21.23 -2.36
N ILE A 65 2.47 19.91 -2.20
CA ILE A 65 3.01 19.02 -3.23
C ILE A 65 1.88 18.66 -4.21
N PRO A 66 2.03 18.92 -5.52
CA PRO A 66 1.02 18.52 -6.49
C PRO A 66 1.02 17.00 -6.68
N VAL A 67 -0.17 16.41 -6.58
CA VAL A 67 -0.37 14.97 -6.70
C VAL A 67 -1.54 14.66 -7.63
N HIS A 68 -1.54 13.44 -8.17
CA HIS A 68 -2.72 12.85 -8.77
C HIS A 68 -3.35 11.86 -7.79
N ARG A 69 -4.66 11.97 -7.58
CA ARG A 69 -5.44 11.05 -6.74
C ARG A 69 -6.34 10.18 -7.58
N THR A 70 -6.27 8.89 -7.32
CA THR A 70 -7.20 7.88 -7.80
C THR A 70 -7.85 7.22 -6.59
N LEU A 71 -9.18 7.03 -6.62
CA LEU A 71 -9.86 6.31 -5.55
C LEU A 71 -9.48 4.82 -5.61
N ILE A 72 -8.89 4.32 -4.53
CA ILE A 72 -8.62 2.88 -4.35
C ILE A 72 -9.30 2.45 -3.06
N GLU A 73 -10.41 1.72 -3.21
CA GLU A 73 -11.13 1.14 -2.09
C GLU A 73 -10.34 -0.04 -1.51
N PRO A 74 -10.16 -0.12 -0.18
CA PRO A 74 -9.50 -1.25 0.43
C PRO A 74 -10.35 -2.52 0.36
N LEU A 75 -9.69 -3.66 0.23
CA LEU A 75 -10.31 -4.95 0.48
C LEU A 75 -10.24 -5.29 1.97
N ILE A 76 -11.39 -5.54 2.58
CA ILE A 76 -11.47 -6.07 3.93
C ILE A 76 -11.60 -7.59 3.88
N ILE A 77 -10.64 -8.29 4.49
CA ILE A 77 -10.66 -9.76 4.64
C ILE A 77 -10.64 -10.18 6.10
N ASN A 78 -11.09 -11.41 6.37
CA ASN A 78 -11.05 -12.01 7.69
C ASN A 78 -10.21 -13.29 7.65
N ALA A 79 -9.11 -13.32 8.41
CA ALA A 79 -8.37 -14.56 8.64
C ALA A 79 -9.20 -15.53 9.49
N THR A 80 -8.94 -16.82 9.34
CA THR A 80 -9.64 -17.88 10.10
C THR A 80 -9.43 -17.75 11.61
N ALA A 81 -8.30 -17.19 12.04
CA ALA A 81 -8.02 -16.84 13.44
C ALA A 81 -8.83 -15.62 13.95
N GLY A 82 -9.75 -15.06 13.14
CA GLY A 82 -10.60 -13.92 13.48
C GLY A 82 -9.94 -12.55 13.27
N GLN A 83 -8.71 -12.50 12.75
CA GLN A 83 -8.05 -11.24 12.46
C GLN A 83 -8.67 -10.57 11.23
N LYS A 84 -9.20 -9.37 11.41
CA LYS A 84 -9.69 -8.52 10.31
C LYS A 84 -8.54 -7.69 9.74
N LEU A 85 -8.32 -7.78 8.44
CA LEU A 85 -7.29 -7.03 7.73
C LEU A 85 -7.93 -6.11 6.68
N GLU A 86 -7.43 -4.88 6.62
CA GLU A 86 -7.79 -3.91 5.59
C GLU A 86 -6.61 -3.78 4.64
N LEU A 87 -6.78 -4.25 3.41
CA LEU A 87 -5.70 -4.44 2.45
C LEU A 87 -5.87 -3.53 1.24
N ARG A 88 -4.77 -2.89 0.83
CA ARG A 88 -4.68 -2.09 -0.40
C ARG A 88 -3.69 -2.70 -1.37
N PRO A 89 -3.91 -2.58 -2.69
CA PRO A 89 -3.00 -3.09 -3.69
C PRO A 89 -1.70 -2.32 -3.64
N ILE A 90 -0.59 -3.02 -3.80
CA ILE A 90 0.68 -2.39 -4.09
C ILE A 90 0.81 -2.27 -5.61
N PRO A 91 0.99 -1.08 -6.19
CA PRO A 91 1.26 -0.98 -7.62
C PRO A 91 2.60 -1.65 -7.96
N MET A 92 2.56 -2.57 -8.93
CA MET A 92 3.72 -3.33 -9.38
C MET A 92 3.87 -3.18 -10.89
N ASP A 93 5.11 -3.15 -11.37
CA ASP A 93 5.41 -3.08 -12.80
C ASP A 93 5.55 -4.47 -13.43
N ARG A 94 5.82 -5.47 -12.59
CA ARG A 94 6.00 -6.87 -12.96
C ARG A 94 5.14 -7.74 -12.05
N ILE A 95 4.72 -8.88 -12.57
CA ILE A 95 3.91 -9.88 -11.88
C ILE A 95 4.85 -11.04 -11.54
N PRO A 96 5.32 -11.18 -10.29
CA PRO A 96 6.31 -12.19 -9.92
C PRO A 96 5.92 -13.62 -10.30
N SER A 97 4.64 -13.99 -10.26
CA SER A 97 4.19 -15.33 -10.66
C SER A 97 4.37 -15.65 -12.15
N ALA A 98 4.69 -14.65 -12.99
CA ALA A 98 5.03 -14.88 -14.38
C ALA A 98 6.40 -15.56 -14.57
N ASP A 99 7.29 -15.48 -13.58
CA ASP A 99 8.60 -16.15 -13.57
C ASP A 99 8.78 -16.90 -12.24
N PRO A 100 8.94 -18.24 -12.26
CA PRO A 100 9.16 -19.02 -11.04
C PRO A 100 10.34 -18.54 -10.17
N VAL A 101 11.40 -18.00 -10.78
CA VAL A 101 12.57 -17.48 -10.05
C VAL A 101 12.21 -16.17 -9.35
N GLU A 102 11.50 -15.27 -10.03
CA GLU A 102 11.01 -14.03 -9.41
C GLU A 102 10.03 -14.35 -8.28
N TRP A 103 9.12 -15.32 -8.47
CA TRP A 103 8.18 -15.78 -7.45
C TRP A 103 8.89 -16.23 -6.16
N LEU A 104 9.94 -17.05 -6.28
CA LEU A 104 10.70 -17.53 -5.12
C LEU A 104 11.42 -16.41 -4.36
N SER A 105 11.87 -15.37 -5.07
CA SER A 105 12.49 -14.19 -4.44
C SER A 105 11.46 -13.22 -3.83
N PHE A 106 10.24 -13.24 -4.37
CA PHE A 106 9.14 -12.37 -3.98
C PHE A 106 8.44 -12.86 -2.69
N VAL A 107 8.14 -14.15 -2.61
CA VAL A 107 7.42 -14.74 -1.47
C VAL A 107 8.35 -14.96 -0.29
N GLY A 108 7.95 -14.44 0.87
CA GLY A 108 8.61 -14.66 2.14
C GLY A 108 7.93 -15.75 2.98
N ILE A 109 8.15 -15.70 4.29
CA ILE A 109 7.53 -16.65 5.22
C ILE A 109 6.02 -16.39 5.35
N HIS A 110 5.29 -17.46 5.63
CA HIS A 110 3.87 -17.37 5.98
C HIS A 110 3.64 -16.55 7.24
N VAL A 111 2.58 -15.75 7.24
CA VAL A 111 2.16 -14.96 8.40
C VAL A 111 1.39 -15.90 9.36
N PRO A 112 1.82 -16.04 10.62
CA PRO A 112 1.13 -16.90 11.59
C PRO A 112 -0.33 -16.46 11.81
N GLY A 113 -1.27 -17.41 11.77
CA GLY A 113 -2.69 -17.14 12.00
C GLY A 113 -3.40 -16.41 10.85
N ALA A 114 -2.74 -16.26 9.70
CA ALA A 114 -3.28 -15.57 8.54
C ALA A 114 -3.79 -16.55 7.46
N GLU A 115 -4.20 -17.75 7.86
CA GLU A 115 -4.94 -18.66 7.00
C GLU A 115 -6.27 -18.01 6.57
N LEU A 116 -6.64 -18.21 5.32
CA LEU A 116 -7.85 -17.67 4.72
C LEU A 116 -8.74 -18.83 4.29
N ASN A 117 -10.04 -18.71 4.51
CA ASN A 117 -10.99 -19.66 3.90
C ASN A 117 -11.06 -19.42 2.38
N GLU A 118 -11.63 -20.38 1.63
CA GLU A 118 -11.71 -20.27 0.17
C GLU A 118 -12.42 -19.01 -0.33
N ILE A 119 -13.41 -18.51 0.41
CA ILE A 119 -14.16 -17.30 0.03
C ILE A 119 -13.22 -16.09 0.08
N GLU A 120 -12.47 -15.94 1.16
CA GLU A 120 -11.52 -14.84 1.35
C GLU A 120 -10.34 -14.94 0.38
N GLN A 121 -9.84 -16.15 0.09
CA GLN A 121 -8.83 -16.38 -0.95
C GLN A 121 -9.32 -15.88 -2.32
N ARG A 122 -10.53 -16.28 -2.74
CA ARG A 122 -11.10 -15.85 -4.02
C ARG A 122 -11.34 -14.34 -4.09
N ARG A 123 -11.78 -13.73 -2.99
CA ARG A 123 -11.96 -12.26 -2.89
C ARG A 123 -10.61 -11.55 -3.06
N LEU A 124 -9.58 -12.02 -2.35
CA LEU A 124 -8.23 -11.46 -2.45
C LEU A 124 -7.62 -11.61 -3.84
N GLN A 125 -7.72 -12.81 -4.45
CA GLN A 125 -7.25 -13.05 -5.81
C GLN A 125 -7.96 -12.16 -6.85
N LYS A 126 -9.28 -12.03 -6.74
CA LYS A 126 -10.06 -11.16 -7.64
C LYS A 126 -9.62 -9.70 -7.50
N TYR A 127 -9.36 -9.24 -6.29
CA TYR A 127 -8.88 -7.89 -6.00
C TYR A 127 -7.47 -7.65 -6.56
N MET A 128 -6.54 -8.58 -6.31
CA MET A 128 -5.19 -8.57 -6.87
C MET A 128 -5.21 -8.51 -8.41
N LYS A 129 -6.04 -9.33 -9.06
CA LYS A 129 -6.23 -9.33 -10.52
C LYS A 129 -6.79 -8.01 -11.04
N LEU A 130 -7.79 -7.42 -10.36
CA LEU A 130 -8.38 -6.14 -10.73
C LEU A 130 -7.34 -5.02 -10.75
N HIS A 131 -6.46 -4.99 -9.75
CA HIS A 131 -5.42 -3.98 -9.59
C HIS A 131 -4.08 -4.34 -10.25
N ARG A 132 -4.02 -5.46 -10.99
CA ARG A 132 -2.81 -5.99 -11.65
C ARG A 132 -1.61 -6.05 -10.69
N THR A 133 -1.81 -6.64 -9.53
CA THR A 133 -0.79 -6.78 -8.49
C THR A 133 -0.85 -8.17 -7.86
N GLU A 134 0.24 -8.58 -7.24
CA GLU A 134 0.31 -9.78 -6.38
C GLU A 134 0.70 -9.44 -4.95
N ALA A 135 0.85 -8.15 -4.64
CA ALA A 135 1.19 -7.66 -3.33
C ALA A 135 0.12 -6.71 -2.80
N VAL A 136 -0.16 -6.81 -1.52
CA VAL A 136 -1.10 -5.97 -0.80
C VAL A 136 -0.50 -5.50 0.51
N THR A 137 -1.04 -4.42 1.09
CA THR A 137 -0.56 -3.88 2.36
C THR A 137 -1.68 -3.46 3.29
N ASP A 138 -1.45 -3.61 4.59
CA ASP A 138 -2.26 -3.02 5.67
C ASP A 138 -1.71 -1.68 6.18
N GLY A 139 -0.70 -1.13 5.48
CA GLY A 139 0.08 0.04 5.88
C GLY A 139 1.37 -0.32 6.63
N LYS A 140 1.41 -1.46 7.33
CA LYS A 140 2.54 -1.86 8.18
C LYS A 140 3.46 -2.86 7.50
N SER A 141 2.88 -3.85 6.83
CA SER A 141 3.62 -4.90 6.13
C SER A 141 3.10 -5.10 4.72
N LEU A 142 3.87 -5.84 3.93
CA LEU A 142 3.51 -6.26 2.58
C LEU A 142 3.20 -7.75 2.60
N TYR A 143 2.08 -8.11 1.99
CA TYR A 143 1.57 -9.47 1.96
C TYR A 143 1.28 -9.92 0.53
N THR A 144 1.36 -11.22 0.33
CA THR A 144 0.84 -11.90 -0.86
C THR A 144 0.04 -13.12 -0.44
N LEU A 145 -0.75 -13.69 -1.34
CA LEU A 145 -1.41 -14.96 -1.12
C LEU A 145 -0.49 -16.10 -1.57
N ALA A 146 -0.08 -16.95 -0.62
CA ALA A 146 0.73 -18.13 -0.88
C ALA A 146 -0.02 -19.37 -0.37
N GLY A 147 -0.53 -20.18 -1.30
CA GLY A 147 -1.42 -21.30 -0.94
C GLY A 147 -2.71 -20.78 -0.30
N ASP A 148 -3.00 -21.26 0.91
CA ASP A 148 -4.22 -20.98 1.67
C ASP A 148 -4.10 -19.80 2.66
N ARG A 149 -2.99 -19.07 2.63
CA ARG A 149 -2.63 -18.10 3.68
C ARG A 149 -1.88 -16.90 3.15
N LEU A 150 -1.83 -15.85 3.96
CA LEU A 150 -0.94 -14.73 3.67
C LEU A 150 0.52 -15.09 3.96
N ALA A 151 1.41 -14.68 3.06
CA ALA A 151 2.85 -14.64 3.28
C ALA A 151 3.33 -13.19 3.26
N PHE A 152 4.40 -12.88 3.98
CA PHE A 152 5.14 -11.65 3.72
C PHE A 152 5.69 -11.67 2.30
N CYS A 153 5.88 -10.51 1.69
CA CYS A 153 6.48 -10.43 0.36
C CYS A 153 7.39 -9.22 0.19
N THR A 154 8.23 -9.30 -0.84
CA THR A 154 9.12 -8.20 -1.25
C THR A 154 8.86 -7.89 -2.72
N PRO A 155 7.95 -6.94 -3.03
CA PRO A 155 7.69 -6.53 -4.40
C PRO A 155 9.00 -6.08 -5.09
N PRO A 156 9.28 -6.52 -6.33
CA PRO A 156 10.44 -6.05 -7.07
C PRO A 156 10.39 -4.52 -7.17
N GLN A 157 11.44 -3.87 -6.69
CA GLN A 157 11.63 -2.43 -6.87
C GLN A 157 12.19 -2.16 -8.27
N ARG A 158 11.87 -0.99 -8.83
CA ARG A 158 12.54 -0.50 -10.04
C ARG A 158 13.98 -0.13 -9.74
#